data_AF-A0A6J3Q6T7-F1
#
_entry.id   AF-A0A6J3Q6T7-F1
#
_cell.length_a   1.000
_cell.length_b   1.000
_cell.length_c   1.000
_cell.angle_alpha   90.00
_cell.angle_beta   90.00
_cell.angle_gamma   90.00
#
_symmetry.space_group_name_H-M   'P 1'
#
loop_
_entity.id
_entity.type
_entity.pdbx_description
1 polymer ?
#
loop_
_entity_poly.entity_id
_entity_poly.type
_entity_poly.pdbx_seq_one_letter_code
_entity_poly.pdbx_strand_id
1 'polypeptide(L)'
;MEAAEASMASWSFCSRSRDVETLCVRAPPPMPAARREEAREMPATIGSKMALFCRLESCVLRRNFPICLSSWKNPPHVLKSSQSEAGLKTTNKAQPYAPLQTFTDEEMMIKSAVKKFAREQIAPLVSKMDENSKMEKSVIRGLFQQGLMGVEIDTKYGGTGASFFSSILVIEELAKVDASVALVCDIQNTIINRLIGKYGTEEQKAIYLPKLATEQMGSFCLSEAGAGSDSFALKTKADKKGNYYVINGSKMWISNAKDAGLFVVMANVDLTLVPEANILGQIGHGYKYAIGGLNESRIGIAAQIAGLITGNCIDWMGGVGYTKNYPVEKYFRDAKIGTIYEGTSNMQLNTIAKRIDSEY
;
A
#
# COMPACT_ATOMS: atom_id res chain seq x y z
N MET A 1 48.01 6.23 -6.26
CA MET A 1 46.82 5.42 -6.62
C MET A 1 46.74 4.34 -5.56
N GLU A 2 46.06 4.65 -4.47
CA GLU A 2 46.15 3.93 -3.20
C GLU A 2 44.79 4.04 -2.47
N ALA A 3 44.62 3.34 -1.36
CA ALA A 3 43.31 3.07 -0.78
C ALA A 3 42.55 4.30 -0.28
N ALA A 4 41.22 4.21 -0.33
CA ALA A 4 40.31 5.02 0.45
C ALA A 4 39.56 4.11 1.44
N GLU A 5 40.25 3.67 2.49
CA GLU A 5 39.54 3.27 3.71
C GLU A 5 39.06 4.53 4.42
N ALA A 6 37.75 4.65 4.62
CA ALA A 6 37.18 5.60 5.56
C ALA A 6 35.81 5.14 6.06
N SER A 7 35.74 4.76 7.33
CA SER A 7 34.52 4.72 8.15
C SER A 7 33.37 3.82 7.66
N MET A 8 33.39 2.55 8.08
CA MET A 8 32.13 1.91 8.48
C MET A 8 31.62 2.62 9.74
N ALA A 9 30.78 3.64 9.57
CA ALA A 9 29.97 4.15 10.66
C ALA A 9 28.74 3.24 10.83
N SER A 10 28.63 2.56 11.98
CA SER A 10 27.38 1.90 12.36
C SER A 10 26.34 2.98 12.73
N TRP A 11 25.32 3.14 11.89
CA TRP A 11 24.23 4.07 12.18
C TRP A 11 23.26 3.45 13.18
N SER A 12 23.59 3.56 14.47
CA SER A 12 22.59 3.42 15.53
C SER A 12 21.53 4.49 15.30
N PHE A 13 20.30 4.07 15.02
CA PHE A 13 19.23 4.98 14.60
C PHE A 13 18.67 5.75 15.79
N CYS A 14 19.40 6.79 16.21
CA CYS A 14 18.96 7.72 17.26
C CYS A 14 17.64 8.38 16.84
N SER A 15 16.56 8.02 17.51
CA SER A 15 15.20 8.41 17.16
C SER A 15 14.93 9.89 17.44
N ARG A 16 15.31 10.76 16.51
CA ARG A 16 14.78 12.13 16.44
C ARG A 16 13.39 12.08 15.82
N SER A 17 12.39 11.89 16.68
CA SER A 17 10.98 11.95 16.33
C SER A 17 10.65 13.24 15.58
N ARG A 18 9.95 13.11 14.46
CA ARG A 18 9.12 14.15 13.88
C ARG A 18 7.72 13.56 13.77
N ASP A 19 6.74 14.29 14.27
CA ASP A 19 5.42 13.76 14.49
C ASP A 19 4.60 13.77 13.20
N VAL A 20 4.37 12.57 12.66
CA VAL A 20 3.45 12.32 11.54
C VAL A 20 2.05 12.15 12.11
N GLU A 21 1.08 12.90 11.60
CA GLU A 21 -0.33 12.76 11.96
C GLU A 21 -1.18 12.25 10.79
N THR A 22 -2.38 11.77 11.11
CA THR A 22 -3.41 11.37 10.14
C THR A 22 -4.56 12.39 10.20
N LEU A 23 -4.82 13.04 9.06
CA LEU A 23 -5.69 14.20 8.95
C LEU A 23 -6.80 13.91 7.92
N CYS A 24 -8.07 13.91 8.36
CA CYS A 24 -9.20 13.71 7.46
C CYS A 24 -9.57 15.00 6.72
N VAL A 25 -9.09 15.12 5.49
CA VAL A 25 -9.39 16.24 4.60
C VAL A 25 -10.66 15.92 3.81
N ARG A 26 -11.75 16.65 4.11
CA ARG A 26 -12.94 16.66 3.26
C ARG A 26 -12.57 17.31 1.93
N ALA A 27 -12.90 16.67 0.80
CA ALA A 27 -12.64 17.23 -0.52
C ALA A 27 -13.36 18.59 -0.69
N PRO A 28 -12.72 19.60 -1.31
CA PRO A 28 -13.47 20.74 -1.83
C PRO A 28 -14.46 20.26 -2.91
N PRO A 29 -15.60 20.94 -3.12
CA PRO A 29 -16.51 20.60 -4.21
C PRO A 29 -15.79 20.72 -5.56
N PRO A 30 -16.12 19.88 -6.56
CA PRO A 30 -15.48 19.94 -7.87
C PRO A 30 -15.71 21.31 -8.52
N MET A 31 -14.63 22.02 -8.86
CA MET A 31 -14.74 23.31 -9.55
C MET A 31 -15.43 23.13 -10.92
N PRO A 32 -16.35 24.02 -11.31
CA PRO A 32 -16.92 24.03 -12.65
C PRO A 32 -15.83 24.15 -13.73
N ALA A 33 -15.98 23.42 -14.83
CA ALA A 33 -15.03 23.41 -15.93
C ALA A 33 -15.14 24.69 -16.79
N ALA A 34 -14.60 25.82 -16.28
CA ALA A 34 -14.55 27.10 -16.97
C ALA A 34 -13.23 27.84 -16.69
N ARG A 35 -12.77 28.63 -17.68
CA ARG A 35 -11.54 29.46 -17.66
C ARG A 35 -10.23 28.67 -17.53
N ARG A 36 -9.89 27.94 -18.60
CA ARG A 36 -8.49 27.91 -19.08
C ARG A 36 -8.31 29.06 -20.06
N GLU A 37 -7.73 30.18 -19.62
CA GLU A 37 -7.05 31.14 -20.50
C GLU A 37 -6.21 32.12 -19.67
N GLU A 38 -5.28 32.80 -20.34
CA GLU A 38 -4.38 33.85 -19.84
C GLU A 38 -3.43 33.50 -18.67
N ALA A 39 -2.29 32.92 -19.02
CA ALA A 39 -1.01 33.23 -18.38
C ALA A 39 0.04 33.45 -19.48
N ARG A 40 0.47 34.71 -19.68
CA ARG A 40 1.48 35.10 -20.68
C ARG A 40 2.90 35.09 -20.10
N GLU A 41 3.88 35.23 -20.98
CA GLU A 41 5.29 34.86 -20.79
C GLU A 41 6.15 35.89 -20.00
N MET A 42 7.47 35.57 -19.96
CA MET A 42 8.65 36.42 -19.71
C MET A 42 9.25 36.39 -18.29
N PRO A 43 10.58 36.61 -18.15
CA PRO A 43 11.64 35.91 -18.87
C PRO A 43 12.79 35.43 -17.94
N ALA A 44 13.74 34.65 -18.47
CA ALA A 44 14.94 34.26 -17.72
C ALA A 44 16.11 35.26 -17.89
N THR A 45 16.94 35.42 -16.85
CA THR A 45 18.20 36.18 -16.92
C THR A 45 19.32 35.52 -16.13
N ILE A 46 20.56 35.73 -16.58
CA ILE A 46 21.78 35.06 -16.09
C ILE A 46 22.46 35.90 -15.00
N GLY A 47 23.03 35.24 -13.99
CA GLY A 47 23.79 35.89 -12.90
C GLY A 47 24.89 34.99 -12.34
N SER A 48 26.05 34.95 -12.99
CA SER A 48 27.19 34.16 -12.55
C SER A 48 28.00 34.84 -11.45
N LYS A 49 28.53 34.06 -10.50
CA LYS A 49 29.82 34.37 -9.84
C LYS A 49 30.44 33.10 -9.24
N MET A 50 31.63 32.78 -9.73
CA MET A 50 32.48 31.69 -9.26
C MET A 50 33.66 32.31 -8.49
N ALA A 51 34.01 31.74 -7.34
CA ALA A 51 35.19 32.13 -6.57
C ALA A 51 35.97 30.87 -6.21
N LEU A 52 37.17 30.75 -6.78
CA LEU A 52 38.11 29.65 -6.57
C LEU A 52 39.20 30.11 -5.61
N PHE A 53 39.57 29.28 -4.64
CA PHE A 53 40.92 29.32 -4.08
C PHE A 53 41.44 27.90 -3.85
N CYS A 54 42.71 27.71 -4.19
CA CYS A 54 43.40 26.42 -4.15
C CYS A 54 44.60 26.52 -3.21
N ARG A 55 44.93 25.42 -2.53
CA ARG A 55 46.28 25.18 -2.03
C ARG A 55 46.63 23.71 -2.23
N LEU A 56 47.85 23.47 -2.70
CA LEU A 56 48.37 22.13 -2.91
C LEU A 56 48.93 21.59 -1.59
N GLU A 57 48.92 20.27 -1.44
CA GLU A 57 50.15 19.54 -1.14
C GLU A 57 50.08 18.12 -1.73
N SER A 58 51.21 17.42 -1.77
CA SER A 58 51.43 16.32 -2.74
C SER A 58 52.11 15.10 -2.12
N CYS A 59 51.66 13.90 -2.51
CA CYS A 59 52.50 12.70 -2.42
C CYS A 59 52.09 11.64 -3.47
N VAL A 60 52.92 10.61 -3.59
CA VAL A 60 52.93 9.57 -4.64
C VAL A 60 53.03 8.22 -3.90
N LEU A 61 52.27 7.16 -4.22
CA LEU A 61 52.81 6.03 -5.02
C LEU A 61 51.73 5.08 -5.63
N ARG A 62 52.03 3.77 -5.71
CA ARG A 62 51.79 2.84 -6.83
C ARG A 62 50.54 1.94 -6.72
N ARG A 63 50.16 1.41 -7.89
CA ARG A 63 49.43 0.14 -8.04
C ARG A 63 50.14 -1.03 -7.36
N ASN A 64 49.35 -1.96 -6.81
CA ASN A 64 49.58 -3.40 -6.96
C ASN A 64 48.25 -4.16 -6.91
N PHE A 65 48.12 -5.22 -7.72
CA PHE A 65 47.13 -6.29 -7.56
C PHE A 65 47.74 -7.37 -6.65
N PRO A 66 46.90 -8.24 -6.05
CA PRO A 66 47.04 -9.64 -6.47
C PRO A 66 45.71 -10.34 -6.76
N ILE A 67 45.76 -11.26 -7.72
CA ILE A 67 44.75 -12.31 -7.92
C ILE A 67 45.18 -13.50 -7.05
N CYS A 68 44.23 -14.18 -6.39
CA CYS A 68 44.47 -15.54 -5.91
C CYS A 68 43.23 -16.41 -6.10
N LEU A 69 43.32 -17.34 -7.08
CA LEU A 69 42.44 -18.48 -7.20
C LEU A 69 43.07 -19.65 -6.43
N SER A 70 42.31 -20.31 -5.57
CA SER A 70 42.67 -21.64 -5.07
C SER A 70 41.45 -22.56 -5.16
N SER A 71 41.66 -23.77 -5.68
CA SER A 71 40.58 -24.69 -6.03
C SER A 71 40.65 -25.97 -5.22
N TRP A 72 39.52 -26.30 -4.58
CA TRP A 72 38.99 -27.65 -4.33
C TRP A 72 39.96 -28.75 -3.89
N LYS A 73 39.75 -29.25 -2.66
CA LYS A 73 39.74 -30.70 -2.35
C LYS A 73 39.16 -30.97 -0.95
N ASN A 74 37.98 -31.58 -0.90
CA ASN A 74 37.54 -32.52 0.14
C ASN A 74 36.25 -33.21 -0.34
N PRO A 75 36.08 -34.54 -0.13
CA PRO A 75 34.88 -35.27 -0.55
C PRO A 75 33.71 -35.07 0.46
N PRO A 76 32.46 -35.30 0.03
CA PRO A 76 31.31 -35.24 0.93
C PRO A 76 31.32 -36.41 1.92
N HIS A 77 31.53 -36.12 3.21
CA HIS A 77 31.27 -37.10 4.26
C HIS A 77 29.75 -37.33 4.40
N VAL A 78 29.33 -38.59 4.37
CA VAL A 78 27.95 -38.98 4.66
C VAL A 78 27.67 -38.76 6.16
N LEU A 79 27.05 -37.63 6.48
CA LEU A 79 26.47 -37.39 7.80
C LEU A 79 25.32 -38.37 8.01
N LYS A 80 25.57 -39.42 8.80
CA LYS A 80 24.52 -40.31 9.31
C LYS A 80 23.54 -39.48 10.14
N SER A 81 22.24 -39.66 9.91
CA SER A 81 21.19 -39.05 10.72
C SER A 81 21.34 -39.47 12.18
N SER A 82 21.80 -38.55 13.02
CA SER A 82 21.69 -38.66 14.48
C SER A 82 20.30 -38.20 14.88
N GLN A 83 19.46 -39.12 15.35
CA GLN A 83 18.20 -38.76 15.99
C GLN A 83 18.48 -37.89 17.22
N SER A 84 18.07 -36.63 17.18
CA SER A 84 18.03 -35.76 18.36
C SER A 84 16.62 -35.78 18.94
N GLU A 85 16.40 -36.61 19.96
CA GLU A 85 15.15 -36.62 20.74
C GLU A 85 15.05 -35.38 21.63
N ALA A 86 14.88 -34.21 21.02
CA ALA A 86 14.42 -33.00 21.69
C ALA A 86 12.92 -33.18 22.01
N GLY A 87 12.63 -33.95 23.07
CA GLY A 87 11.28 -34.37 23.44
C GLY A 87 10.36 -33.19 23.76
N LEU A 88 9.62 -32.73 22.75
CA LEU A 88 8.65 -31.65 22.88
C LEU A 88 7.52 -32.12 23.81
N LYS A 89 7.43 -31.53 25.01
CA LYS A 89 6.35 -31.82 25.97
C LYS A 89 5.03 -31.25 25.48
N THR A 90 4.34 -32.01 24.63
CA THR A 90 3.04 -31.68 24.02
C THR A 90 1.89 -31.79 25.03
N THR A 91 1.96 -31.07 26.15
CA THR A 91 0.83 -30.87 27.06
C THR A 91 -0.12 -29.81 26.52
N ASN A 92 -0.69 -30.08 25.35
CA ASN A 92 -1.86 -29.39 24.84
C ASN A 92 -2.73 -30.38 24.07
N LYS A 93 -4.02 -30.43 24.38
CA LYS A 93 -4.98 -31.25 23.62
C LYS A 93 -5.08 -30.65 22.22
N ALA A 94 -4.58 -31.35 21.21
CA ALA A 94 -4.71 -30.93 19.83
C ALA A 94 -6.19 -30.89 19.45
N GLN A 95 -6.80 -29.70 19.46
CA GLN A 95 -8.07 -29.49 18.80
C GLN A 95 -7.86 -29.73 17.29
N PRO A 96 -8.76 -30.43 16.60
CA PRO A 96 -8.65 -30.61 15.15
C PRO A 96 -8.91 -29.25 14.48
N TYR A 97 -7.83 -28.56 14.10
CA TYR A 97 -7.93 -27.35 13.27
C TYR A 97 -8.54 -27.74 11.93
N ALA A 98 -9.66 -27.10 11.57
CA ALA A 98 -10.25 -27.25 10.25
C ALA A 98 -9.30 -26.67 9.18
N PRO A 99 -9.36 -27.16 7.92
CA PRO A 99 -8.65 -26.52 6.82
C PRO A 99 -9.03 -25.04 6.68
N LEU A 100 -8.08 -24.18 6.28
CA LEU A 100 -8.31 -22.73 6.15
C LEU A 100 -9.37 -22.35 5.09
N GLN A 101 -9.76 -23.29 4.23
CA GLN A 101 -10.87 -23.18 3.28
C GLN A 101 -12.24 -23.63 3.84
N THR A 102 -12.34 -23.98 5.12
CA THR A 102 -13.61 -24.23 5.81
C THR A 102 -14.19 -22.91 6.29
N PHE A 103 -15.10 -22.35 5.50
CA PHE A 103 -15.75 -21.07 5.75
C PHE A 103 -17.06 -21.23 6.53
N THR A 104 -17.50 -20.16 7.19
CA THR A 104 -18.86 -20.06 7.75
C THR A 104 -19.92 -19.92 6.65
N ASP A 105 -21.20 -20.16 6.99
CA ASP A 105 -22.30 -19.99 6.04
C ASP A 105 -22.41 -18.54 5.53
N GLU A 106 -22.13 -17.55 6.38
CA GLU A 106 -22.08 -16.13 6.00
C GLU A 106 -20.99 -15.86 4.95
N GLU A 107 -19.77 -16.34 5.22
CA GLU A 107 -18.63 -16.21 4.31
C GLU A 107 -18.87 -16.95 2.98
N MET A 108 -19.54 -18.11 3.00
CA MET A 108 -19.95 -18.83 1.78
C MET A 108 -21.03 -18.07 0.99
N MET A 109 -22.01 -17.45 1.68
CA MET A 109 -23.04 -16.63 1.03
C MET A 109 -22.44 -15.36 0.40
N ILE A 110 -21.59 -14.63 1.13
CA ILE A 110 -20.90 -13.44 0.62
C ILE A 110 -20.04 -13.80 -0.60
N LYS A 111 -19.20 -14.85 -0.49
CA LYS A 111 -18.35 -15.34 -1.59
C LYS A 111 -19.19 -15.69 -2.83
N SER A 112 -20.34 -16.34 -2.64
CA SER A 112 -21.25 -16.71 -3.74
C SER A 112 -21.93 -15.51 -4.39
N ALA A 113 -22.34 -14.51 -3.59
CA ALA A 113 -22.96 -13.28 -4.08
C ALA A 113 -21.97 -12.43 -4.89
N VAL A 114 -20.77 -12.18 -4.36
CA VAL A 114 -19.72 -11.42 -5.06
C VAL A 114 -19.32 -12.10 -6.36
N LYS A 115 -19.13 -13.42 -6.36
CA LYS A 115 -18.81 -14.20 -7.56
C LYS A 115 -19.88 -14.08 -8.65
N LYS A 116 -21.16 -14.00 -8.28
CA LYS A 116 -22.26 -13.74 -9.21
C LYS A 116 -22.21 -12.31 -9.74
N PHE A 117 -22.15 -11.31 -8.84
CA PHE A 117 -22.06 -9.89 -9.19
C PHE A 117 -20.87 -9.59 -10.13
N ALA A 118 -19.70 -10.13 -9.83
CA ALA A 118 -18.50 -9.93 -10.66
C ALA A 118 -18.67 -10.51 -12.06
N ARG A 119 -19.25 -11.72 -12.20
CA ARG A 119 -19.51 -12.35 -13.50
C ARG A 119 -20.57 -11.62 -14.33
N GLU A 120 -21.64 -11.15 -13.69
CA GLU A 120 -22.78 -10.56 -14.39
C GLU A 120 -22.63 -9.06 -14.67
N GLN A 121 -21.98 -8.31 -13.78
CA GLN A 121 -21.94 -6.83 -13.80
C GLN A 121 -20.55 -6.25 -14.08
N ILE A 122 -19.46 -6.98 -13.77
CA ILE A 122 -18.08 -6.49 -13.97
C ILE A 122 -17.45 -7.10 -15.22
N ALA A 123 -17.52 -8.43 -15.38
CA ALA A 123 -16.84 -9.14 -16.48
C ALA A 123 -17.12 -8.57 -17.90
N PRO A 124 -18.35 -8.15 -18.25
CA PRO A 124 -18.63 -7.55 -19.57
C PRO A 124 -17.98 -6.18 -19.81
N LEU A 125 -17.43 -5.54 -18.77
CA LEU A 125 -16.87 -4.18 -18.81
C LEU A 125 -15.34 -4.14 -18.74
N VAL A 126 -14.68 -5.23 -18.33
CA VAL A 126 -13.24 -5.26 -17.98
C VAL A 126 -12.34 -4.71 -19.09
N SER A 127 -12.43 -5.23 -20.32
CA SER A 127 -11.59 -4.79 -21.44
C SER A 127 -11.83 -3.32 -21.81
N LYS A 128 -13.08 -2.85 -21.68
CA LYS A 128 -13.45 -1.44 -21.93
C LYS A 128 -12.85 -0.53 -20.85
N MET A 129 -12.90 -0.93 -19.58
CA MET A 129 -12.36 -0.15 -18.47
C MET A 129 -10.82 -0.09 -18.51
N ASP A 130 -10.17 -1.18 -18.93
CA ASP A 130 -8.73 -1.27 -19.21
C ASP A 130 -8.31 -0.29 -20.32
N GLU A 131 -8.87 -0.47 -21.52
CA GLU A 131 -8.55 0.32 -22.71
C GLU A 131 -8.76 1.82 -22.50
N ASN A 132 -9.85 2.20 -21.82
CA ASN A 132 -10.19 3.60 -21.56
C ASN A 132 -9.55 4.13 -20.25
N SER A 133 -8.81 3.30 -19.50
CA SER A 133 -8.26 3.62 -18.17
C SER A 133 -9.29 4.29 -17.24
N LYS A 134 -10.51 3.75 -17.22
CA LYS A 134 -11.69 4.41 -16.66
C LYS A 134 -12.66 3.39 -16.06
N MET A 135 -12.77 3.41 -14.74
CA MET A 135 -13.81 2.69 -14.00
C MET A 135 -15.20 3.15 -14.42
N GLU A 136 -16.14 2.23 -14.65
CA GLU A 136 -17.51 2.57 -15.00
C GLU A 136 -18.36 2.90 -13.75
N LYS A 137 -19.20 3.94 -13.87
CA LYS A 137 -20.05 4.40 -12.75
C LYS A 137 -21.17 3.43 -12.36
N SER A 138 -21.43 2.42 -13.18
CA SER A 138 -22.28 1.26 -12.83
C SER A 138 -21.57 0.34 -11.83
N VAL A 139 -20.28 0.05 -12.03
CA VAL A 139 -19.50 -0.85 -11.15
C VAL A 139 -19.38 -0.27 -9.74
N ILE A 140 -18.95 1.00 -9.63
CA ILE A 140 -18.84 1.69 -8.33
C ILE A 140 -20.17 1.67 -7.58
N ARG A 141 -21.27 2.01 -8.27
CA ARG A 141 -22.63 1.98 -7.69
C ARG A 141 -23.04 0.56 -7.28
N GLY A 142 -22.69 -0.45 -8.08
CA GLY A 142 -22.93 -1.85 -7.77
C GLY A 142 -22.22 -2.31 -6.50
N LEU A 143 -20.94 -1.93 -6.30
CA LEU A 143 -20.21 -2.23 -5.08
C LEU A 143 -20.93 -1.69 -3.83
N PHE A 144 -21.39 -0.43 -3.86
CA PHE A 144 -22.19 0.16 -2.79
C PHE A 144 -23.56 -0.54 -2.61
N GLN A 145 -24.29 -0.79 -3.71
CA GLN A 145 -25.60 -1.45 -3.70
C GLN A 145 -25.56 -2.93 -3.28
N GLN A 146 -24.38 -3.55 -3.26
CA GLN A 146 -24.16 -4.91 -2.75
C GLN A 146 -23.50 -4.92 -1.35
N GLY A 147 -23.35 -3.76 -0.69
CA GLY A 147 -22.73 -3.62 0.64
C GLY A 147 -21.20 -3.77 0.66
N LEU A 148 -20.57 -4.01 -0.49
CA LEU A 148 -19.15 -4.38 -0.61
C LEU A 148 -18.19 -3.23 -0.28
N MET A 149 -18.69 -2.00 -0.15
CA MET A 149 -17.91 -0.83 0.27
C MET A 149 -17.92 -0.58 1.79
N GLY A 150 -18.61 -1.43 2.57
CA GLY A 150 -18.77 -1.30 4.02
C GLY A 150 -18.85 -2.64 4.74
N VAL A 151 -17.98 -3.58 4.38
CA VAL A 151 -18.06 -5.00 4.83
C VAL A 151 -17.95 -5.12 6.35
N GLU A 152 -16.85 -4.60 6.91
CA GLU A 152 -16.56 -4.56 8.35
C GLU A 152 -17.21 -3.37 9.08
N ILE A 153 -17.93 -2.49 8.37
CA ILE A 153 -18.62 -1.36 9.03
C ILE A 153 -19.79 -1.92 9.85
N ASP A 154 -19.87 -1.51 11.12
CA ASP A 154 -20.96 -1.82 12.04
C ASP A 154 -22.33 -1.48 11.42
N THR A 155 -23.32 -2.36 11.60
CA THR A 155 -24.67 -2.19 11.05
C THR A 155 -25.37 -0.93 11.59
N LYS A 156 -24.97 -0.42 12.78
CA LYS A 156 -25.41 0.89 13.30
C LYS A 156 -25.01 2.07 12.42
N TYR A 157 -24.02 1.89 11.55
CA TYR A 157 -23.58 2.84 10.53
C TYR A 157 -23.90 2.38 9.10
N GLY A 158 -24.77 1.39 8.90
CA GLY A 158 -25.22 0.94 7.58
C GLY A 158 -24.23 0.08 6.79
N GLY A 159 -23.19 -0.44 7.44
CA GLY A 159 -22.36 -1.52 6.87
C GLY A 159 -22.98 -2.90 7.11
N THR A 160 -22.29 -3.96 6.68
CA THR A 160 -22.78 -5.34 6.87
C THR A 160 -22.40 -5.98 8.22
N GLY A 161 -21.42 -5.43 8.94
CA GLY A 161 -20.94 -5.98 10.22
C GLY A 161 -20.20 -7.32 10.10
N ALA A 162 -19.77 -7.70 8.90
CA ALA A 162 -19.18 -8.99 8.58
C ALA A 162 -17.70 -9.08 9.02
N SER A 163 -17.14 -10.30 9.00
CA SER A 163 -15.75 -10.55 9.41
C SER A 163 -14.72 -9.87 8.49
N PHE A 164 -13.53 -9.57 9.02
CA PHE A 164 -12.38 -9.16 8.20
C PHE A 164 -11.99 -10.24 7.16
N PHE A 165 -12.28 -11.51 7.44
CA PHE A 165 -12.08 -12.58 6.46
C PHE A 165 -13.11 -12.53 5.33
N SER A 166 -14.35 -12.11 5.59
CA SER A 166 -15.32 -11.75 4.55
C SER A 166 -14.80 -10.64 3.63
N SER A 167 -14.13 -9.60 4.16
CA SER A 167 -13.47 -8.58 3.31
C SER A 167 -12.43 -9.21 2.37
N ILE A 168 -11.59 -10.13 2.86
CA ILE A 168 -10.62 -10.86 2.02
C ILE A 168 -11.34 -11.67 0.94
N LEU A 169 -12.43 -12.38 1.27
CA LEU A 169 -13.20 -13.18 0.31
C LEU A 169 -13.89 -12.32 -0.77
N VAL A 170 -14.37 -11.12 -0.42
CA VAL A 170 -14.91 -10.14 -1.36
C VAL A 170 -13.82 -9.70 -2.35
N ILE A 171 -12.65 -9.31 -1.84
CA ILE A 171 -11.51 -8.88 -2.65
C ILE A 171 -11.02 -10.04 -3.56
N GLU A 172 -10.98 -11.27 -3.04
CA GLU A 172 -10.58 -12.48 -3.78
C GLU A 172 -11.52 -12.78 -4.98
N GLU A 173 -12.84 -12.73 -4.79
CA GLU A 173 -13.80 -13.00 -5.88
C GLU A 173 -13.91 -11.82 -6.87
N LEU A 174 -13.70 -10.57 -6.45
CA LEU A 174 -13.56 -9.43 -7.37
C LEU A 174 -12.29 -9.56 -8.22
N ALA A 175 -11.15 -9.91 -7.62
CA ALA A 175 -9.86 -10.02 -8.30
C ALA A 175 -9.81 -11.14 -9.37
N LYS A 176 -10.68 -12.16 -9.24
CA LYS A 176 -10.89 -13.22 -10.26
C LYS A 176 -11.62 -12.74 -11.53
N VAL A 177 -12.01 -11.46 -11.58
CA VAL A 177 -12.62 -10.83 -12.75
C VAL A 177 -11.92 -9.53 -13.11
N ASP A 178 -11.64 -8.66 -12.13
CA ASP A 178 -10.88 -7.43 -12.35
C ASP A 178 -10.16 -6.96 -11.07
N ALA A 179 -8.83 -7.07 -11.06
CA ALA A 179 -7.98 -6.58 -9.97
C ALA A 179 -8.10 -5.05 -9.75
N SER A 180 -8.44 -4.28 -10.79
CA SER A 180 -8.68 -2.84 -10.64
C SER A 180 -9.97 -2.53 -9.87
N VAL A 181 -10.98 -3.40 -9.95
CA VAL A 181 -12.21 -3.28 -9.14
C VAL A 181 -11.97 -3.80 -7.72
N ALA A 182 -11.22 -4.88 -7.58
CA ALA A 182 -10.81 -5.41 -6.28
C ALA A 182 -10.05 -4.36 -5.45
N LEU A 183 -9.12 -3.61 -6.06
CA LEU A 183 -8.36 -2.56 -5.40
C LEU A 183 -9.22 -1.38 -4.90
N VAL A 184 -10.30 -1.03 -5.61
CA VAL A 184 -11.25 0.00 -5.15
C VAL A 184 -11.96 -0.45 -3.87
N CYS A 185 -12.37 -1.72 -3.83
CA CYS A 185 -13.03 -2.35 -2.68
C CYS A 185 -12.07 -2.54 -1.49
N ASP A 186 -10.83 -2.95 -1.76
CA ASP A 186 -9.77 -3.14 -0.75
C ASP A 186 -9.46 -1.84 -0.01
N ILE A 187 -9.03 -0.80 -0.74
CA ILE A 187 -8.67 0.51 -0.15
C ILE A 187 -9.82 1.10 0.66
N GLN A 188 -11.07 0.95 0.21
CA GLN A 188 -12.23 1.40 0.96
C GLN A 188 -12.34 0.65 2.31
N ASN A 189 -12.33 -0.68 2.32
CA ASN A 189 -12.56 -1.47 3.53
C ASN A 189 -11.32 -1.54 4.44
N THR A 190 -10.21 -2.09 3.94
CA THR A 190 -9.04 -2.46 4.75
C THR A 190 -8.24 -1.24 5.22
N ILE A 191 -8.30 -0.13 4.47
CA ILE A 191 -7.62 1.12 4.80
C ILE A 191 -8.61 2.17 5.33
N ILE A 192 -9.51 2.72 4.50
CA ILE A 192 -10.29 3.92 4.87
C ILE A 192 -11.29 3.64 6.00
N ASN A 193 -12.17 2.66 5.82
CA ASN A 193 -13.20 2.30 6.81
C ASN A 193 -12.55 1.85 8.12
N ARG A 194 -11.53 1.00 8.02
CA ARG A 194 -10.80 0.45 9.17
C ARG A 194 -10.05 1.52 9.96
N LEU A 195 -9.38 2.48 9.31
CA LEU A 195 -8.76 3.63 9.99
C LEU A 195 -9.78 4.45 10.78
N ILE A 196 -10.94 4.76 10.18
CA ILE A 196 -11.97 5.60 10.80
C ILE A 196 -12.69 4.85 11.93
N GLY A 197 -13.03 3.57 11.76
CA GLY A 197 -13.63 2.74 12.81
C GLY A 197 -12.71 2.52 14.01
N LYS A 198 -11.40 2.37 13.78
CA LYS A 198 -10.38 2.03 14.79
C LYS A 198 -9.78 3.23 15.51
N TYR A 199 -9.69 4.39 14.86
CA TYR A 199 -9.02 5.59 15.41
C TYR A 199 -9.89 6.86 15.43
N GLY A 200 -11.08 6.85 14.83
CA GLY A 200 -12.01 7.98 14.90
C GLY A 200 -12.74 8.08 16.23
N THR A 201 -13.24 9.27 16.56
CA THR A 201 -14.24 9.46 17.63
C THR A 201 -15.61 8.91 17.20
N GLU A 202 -16.55 8.70 18.13
CA GLU A 202 -17.89 8.21 17.74
C GLU A 202 -18.64 9.23 16.86
N GLU A 203 -18.39 10.54 17.03
CA GLU A 203 -18.91 11.60 16.15
C GLU A 203 -18.32 11.50 14.74
N GLN A 204 -17.01 11.31 14.62
CA GLN A 204 -16.35 11.11 13.33
C GLN A 204 -16.89 9.85 12.63
N LYS A 205 -17.07 8.75 13.37
CA LYS A 205 -17.66 7.51 12.83
C LYS A 205 -19.09 7.75 12.34
N ALA A 206 -19.93 8.41 13.14
CA ALA A 206 -21.31 8.76 12.75
C ALA A 206 -21.39 9.70 11.54
N ILE A 207 -20.41 10.60 11.37
CA ILE A 207 -20.34 11.53 10.23
C ILE A 207 -19.85 10.84 8.95
N TYR A 208 -18.85 9.95 9.05
CA TYR A 208 -18.15 9.42 7.88
C TYR A 208 -18.56 7.98 7.49
N LEU A 209 -18.68 7.04 8.44
CA LEU A 209 -18.91 5.63 8.11
C LEU A 209 -20.22 5.37 7.34
N PRO A 210 -21.37 6.00 7.64
CA PRO A 210 -22.58 5.83 6.84
C PRO A 210 -22.43 6.22 5.38
N LYS A 211 -21.63 7.26 5.08
CA LYS A 211 -21.38 7.69 3.69
C LYS A 211 -20.40 6.74 3.01
N LEU A 212 -19.38 6.29 3.73
CA LEU A 212 -18.38 5.33 3.24
C LEU A 212 -18.98 3.94 2.99
N ALA A 213 -20.08 3.57 3.66
CA ALA A 213 -20.82 2.34 3.39
C ALA A 213 -21.77 2.44 2.18
N THR A 214 -22.23 3.64 1.79
CA THR A 214 -23.40 3.81 0.88
C THR A 214 -23.17 4.64 -0.39
N GLU A 215 -22.32 5.67 -0.38
CA GLU A 215 -22.30 6.68 -1.45
C GLU A 215 -20.94 7.35 -1.72
N GLN A 216 -19.99 7.32 -0.77
CA GLN A 216 -18.78 8.13 -0.79
C GLN A 216 -17.52 7.24 -0.79
N MET A 217 -16.68 7.34 -1.84
CA MET A 217 -15.37 6.69 -1.84
C MET A 217 -14.32 7.51 -1.07
N GLY A 218 -13.34 6.82 -0.50
CA GLY A 218 -12.17 7.40 0.13
C GLY A 218 -10.86 7.18 -0.65
N SER A 219 -9.88 8.03 -0.36
CA SER A 219 -8.49 7.95 -0.83
C SER A 219 -7.50 8.09 0.32
N PHE A 220 -6.49 7.22 0.36
CA PHE A 220 -5.44 7.21 1.39
C PHE A 220 -4.17 7.87 0.86
N CYS A 221 -3.68 8.90 1.54
CA CYS A 221 -2.72 9.86 0.97
C CYS A 221 -1.44 9.93 1.80
N LEU A 222 -0.65 8.86 1.74
CA LEU A 222 0.66 8.76 2.39
C LEU A 222 1.79 9.27 1.48
N SER A 223 1.97 8.62 0.33
CA SER A 223 3.16 8.68 -0.52
C SER A 223 3.37 10.02 -1.24
N GLU A 224 4.64 10.34 -1.51
CA GLU A 224 5.07 11.53 -2.23
C GLU A 224 6.19 11.20 -3.23
N ALA A 225 6.50 12.12 -4.15
CA ALA A 225 7.58 11.94 -5.12
C ALA A 225 8.97 11.70 -4.48
N GLY A 226 9.18 12.18 -3.25
CA GLY A 226 10.39 11.94 -2.46
C GLY A 226 10.20 11.00 -1.26
N ALA A 227 9.02 10.39 -1.09
CA ALA A 227 8.68 9.56 0.07
C ALA A 227 7.80 8.38 -0.34
N GLY A 228 8.45 7.27 -0.71
CA GLY A 228 7.82 6.02 -1.14
C GLY A 228 7.99 4.92 -0.10
N SER A 229 9.00 4.06 -0.27
CA SER A 229 9.36 3.03 0.74
C SER A 229 9.85 3.65 2.05
N ASP A 230 10.60 4.76 1.98
CA ASP A 230 10.75 5.69 3.10
C ASP A 230 9.58 6.66 3.08
N SER A 231 8.45 6.23 3.63
CA SER A 231 7.24 7.05 3.74
C SER A 231 7.35 8.11 4.84
N PHE A 232 8.31 8.01 5.76
CA PHE A 232 8.57 9.01 6.81
C PHE A 232 9.19 10.30 6.27
N ALA A 233 9.96 10.21 5.18
CA ALA A 233 10.56 11.36 4.50
C ALA A 233 9.55 12.32 3.82
N LEU A 234 8.24 12.12 4.04
CA LEU A 234 7.16 12.95 3.52
C LEU A 234 7.36 14.43 3.92
N LYS A 235 7.08 15.33 2.98
CA LYS A 235 7.28 16.78 3.12
C LYS A 235 5.97 17.56 3.14
N THR A 236 4.82 16.91 2.92
CA THR A 236 3.53 17.53 3.16
C THR A 236 3.45 17.97 4.62
N LYS A 237 3.28 19.27 4.80
CA LYS A 237 3.54 20.03 6.00
C LYS A 237 2.30 20.74 6.51
N ALA A 238 2.37 21.15 7.76
CA ALA A 238 1.30 21.67 8.57
C ALA A 238 1.95 22.64 9.60
N ASP A 239 1.39 23.83 9.95
CA ASP A 239 1.98 24.91 10.79
C ASP A 239 0.93 25.76 11.66
N LYS A 240 0.60 25.47 12.97
CA LYS A 240 -0.70 25.86 13.69
C LYS A 240 -1.29 27.27 13.53
N LYS A 241 -2.62 27.38 13.31
CA LYS A 241 -3.48 28.61 13.27
C LYS A 241 -4.76 28.46 14.15
N GLY A 242 -4.63 28.51 15.49
CA GLY A 242 -5.80 28.47 16.38
C GLY A 242 -6.53 27.12 16.38
N ASN A 243 -7.86 27.12 16.16
CA ASN A 243 -8.68 25.89 16.08
C ASN A 243 -8.73 25.26 14.66
N TYR A 244 -8.12 25.91 13.67
CA TYR A 244 -8.16 25.49 12.27
C TYR A 244 -6.76 25.46 11.62
N TYR A 245 -6.76 24.83 10.46
CA TYR A 245 -5.59 24.22 9.87
C TYR A 245 -5.91 23.98 8.35
N VAL A 246 -5.09 24.09 7.26
CA VAL A 246 -3.86 24.89 6.94
C VAL A 246 -2.66 24.20 6.19
N ILE A 247 -2.81 23.16 5.34
CA ILE A 247 -1.66 22.38 4.76
C ILE A 247 -0.84 23.12 3.70
N ASN A 248 0.39 22.63 3.51
CA ASN A 248 1.18 22.86 2.30
C ASN A 248 1.94 21.57 1.90
N GLY A 249 1.76 21.08 0.67
CA GLY A 249 2.44 19.85 0.22
C GLY A 249 1.92 19.26 -1.09
N SER A 250 2.41 18.07 -1.44
CA SER A 250 2.01 17.32 -2.62
C SER A 250 2.06 15.81 -2.37
N LYS A 251 0.95 15.11 -2.61
CA LYS A 251 0.87 13.64 -2.57
C LYS A 251 0.93 13.04 -3.97
N MET A 252 1.40 11.80 -4.09
CA MET A 252 1.65 11.11 -5.36
C MET A 252 1.18 9.65 -5.29
N TRP A 253 0.75 9.09 -6.42
CA TRP A 253 0.25 7.69 -6.54
C TRP A 253 -1.04 7.41 -5.76
N ILE A 254 -1.94 8.40 -5.66
CA ILE A 254 -3.17 8.29 -4.86
C ILE A 254 -4.30 7.64 -5.66
N SER A 255 -4.54 6.36 -5.41
CA SER A 255 -5.70 5.61 -5.90
C SER A 255 -7.03 6.26 -5.47
N ASN A 256 -8.09 6.03 -6.25
CA ASN A 256 -9.45 6.58 -6.09
C ASN A 256 -9.57 8.12 -6.20
N ALA A 257 -8.47 8.88 -6.26
CA ALA A 257 -8.46 10.35 -6.08
C ALA A 257 -9.33 11.18 -7.05
N LYS A 258 -9.75 10.60 -8.18
CA LYS A 258 -10.64 11.24 -9.15
C LYS A 258 -12.11 11.26 -8.70
N ASP A 259 -12.53 10.25 -7.95
CA ASP A 259 -13.94 9.97 -7.63
C ASP A 259 -14.16 9.85 -6.10
N ALA A 260 -13.11 10.05 -5.29
CA ALA A 260 -13.18 10.08 -3.82
C ALA A 260 -13.70 11.43 -3.27
N GLY A 261 -14.59 11.36 -2.29
CA GLY A 261 -15.09 12.53 -1.54
C GLY A 261 -14.37 12.79 -0.21
N LEU A 262 -13.62 11.79 0.29
CA LEU A 262 -12.83 11.87 1.51
C LEU A 262 -11.36 11.53 1.23
N PHE A 263 -10.44 12.37 1.71
CA PHE A 263 -9.00 12.12 1.63
C PHE A 263 -8.43 11.98 3.04
N VAL A 264 -7.94 10.79 3.38
CA VAL A 264 -7.22 10.54 4.64
C VAL A 264 -5.74 10.82 4.37
N VAL A 265 -5.24 11.97 4.83
CA VAL A 265 -3.92 12.50 4.45
C VAL A 265 -2.94 12.38 5.62
N MET A 266 -1.74 11.87 5.36
CA MET A 266 -0.65 11.90 6.36
C MET A 266 0.25 13.10 6.12
N ALA A 267 0.49 13.89 7.16
CA ALA A 267 1.32 15.08 7.10
C ALA A 267 2.31 15.11 8.27
N ASN A 268 3.45 15.76 8.06
CA ASN A 268 4.41 16.07 9.12
C ASN A 268 3.97 17.36 9.79
N VAL A 269 3.81 17.31 11.11
CA VAL A 269 3.03 18.33 11.80
C VAL A 269 3.91 19.29 12.61
N ASP A 270 4.22 20.42 11.96
CA ASP A 270 4.47 21.72 12.61
C ASP A 270 3.11 22.43 12.95
N LEU A 271 1.95 21.75 12.77
CA LEU A 271 0.59 21.97 13.35
C LEU A 271 -0.63 22.48 12.50
N THR A 272 -0.68 22.37 11.16
CA THR A 272 -1.90 22.53 10.28
C THR A 272 -2.12 21.69 8.97
N LEU A 273 -3.02 20.69 8.93
CA LEU A 273 -4.28 20.78 8.13
C LEU A 273 -5.37 20.21 9.00
N VAL A 274 -6.61 20.55 8.67
CA VAL A 274 -7.83 19.95 9.19
C VAL A 274 -8.29 20.57 10.52
N PRO A 275 -9.52 21.13 10.61
CA PRO A 275 -10.09 21.56 11.89
C PRO A 275 -9.97 20.45 12.94
N GLU A 276 -9.69 20.80 14.18
CA GLU A 276 -9.26 19.83 15.22
C GLU A 276 -10.19 18.60 15.35
N ALA A 277 -11.50 18.80 15.16
CA ALA A 277 -12.53 17.75 15.14
C ALA A 277 -12.44 16.72 13.97
N ASN A 278 -11.52 16.90 13.03
CA ASN A 278 -11.27 16.00 11.90
C ASN A 278 -9.84 15.38 11.93
N ILE A 279 -9.04 15.63 12.98
CA ILE A 279 -7.80 14.87 13.23
C ILE A 279 -8.18 13.44 13.60
N LEU A 280 -7.51 12.44 13.04
CA LEU A 280 -7.82 11.03 13.29
C LEU A 280 -6.89 10.44 14.37
N GLY A 281 -7.47 10.09 15.52
CA GLY A 281 -6.75 9.55 16.66
C GLY A 281 -5.89 10.61 17.38
N GLN A 282 -4.78 10.16 17.96
CA GLN A 282 -3.86 10.99 18.74
C GLN A 282 -2.75 11.59 17.87
N ILE A 283 -2.36 12.82 18.21
CA ILE A 283 -1.16 13.50 17.70
C ILE A 283 0.10 12.62 17.89
N GLY A 284 1.05 12.70 16.96
CA GLY A 284 2.27 11.87 16.91
C GLY A 284 2.07 10.40 16.52
N HIS A 285 0.84 9.89 16.49
CA HIS A 285 0.56 8.47 16.24
C HIS A 285 0.22 8.13 14.78
N GLY A 286 0.22 9.09 13.86
CA GLY A 286 -0.18 8.89 12.46
C GLY A 286 0.63 7.82 11.71
N TYR A 287 1.91 7.63 12.06
CA TYR A 287 2.69 6.48 11.57
C TYR A 287 2.13 5.13 12.04
N LYS A 288 1.82 5.02 13.34
CA LYS A 288 1.24 3.80 13.94
C LYS A 288 -0.13 3.48 13.33
N TYR A 289 -0.87 4.49 12.91
CA TYR A 289 -2.16 4.32 12.23
C TYR A 289 -1.97 3.92 10.76
N ALA A 290 -1.12 4.64 10.02
CA ALA A 290 -0.83 4.35 8.61
C ALA A 290 -0.23 2.94 8.39
N ILE A 291 0.78 2.55 9.19
CA ILE A 291 1.34 1.19 9.16
C ILE A 291 0.44 0.19 9.88
N GLY A 292 -0.44 0.63 10.78
CA GLY A 292 -1.50 -0.21 11.35
C GLY A 292 -2.42 -0.77 10.28
N GLY A 293 -3.04 0.10 9.48
CA GLY A 293 -3.88 -0.31 8.35
C GLY A 293 -3.11 -1.08 7.27
N LEU A 294 -1.97 -0.54 6.81
CA LEU A 294 -1.17 -1.20 5.77
C LEU A 294 -0.59 -2.55 6.20
N ASN A 295 -0.40 -2.84 7.50
CA ASN A 295 0.01 -4.18 7.94
C ASN A 295 -1.14 -5.20 7.90
N GLU A 296 -2.38 -4.74 7.88
CA GLU A 296 -3.57 -5.60 7.90
C GLU A 296 -3.99 -6.01 6.48
N SER A 297 -3.65 -5.24 5.44
CA SER A 297 -3.92 -5.56 4.01
C SER A 297 -2.86 -6.47 3.31
N ARG A 298 -1.65 -6.62 3.89
CA ARG A 298 -0.48 -7.18 3.19
C ARG A 298 -0.44 -8.71 3.09
N ILE A 299 -0.39 -9.25 1.86
CA ILE A 299 -0.04 -10.65 1.57
C ILE A 299 1.16 -10.73 0.60
N GLY A 300 2.36 -10.42 1.10
CA GLY A 300 3.57 -10.23 0.27
C GLY A 300 4.07 -11.44 -0.54
N ILE A 301 3.66 -12.67 -0.17
CA ILE A 301 3.97 -13.89 -0.94
C ILE A 301 3.03 -14.02 -2.15
N ALA A 302 1.74 -13.69 -1.97
CA ALA A 302 0.72 -13.79 -3.02
C ALA A 302 1.09 -12.91 -4.24
N ALA A 303 1.63 -11.72 -4.02
CA ALA A 303 2.07 -10.81 -5.07
C ALA A 303 3.15 -11.42 -5.99
N GLN A 304 4.11 -12.17 -5.44
CA GLN A 304 5.19 -12.77 -6.22
C GLN A 304 4.68 -13.95 -7.05
N ILE A 305 3.89 -14.85 -6.45
CA ILE A 305 3.33 -15.99 -7.17
C ILE A 305 2.27 -15.57 -8.19
N ALA A 306 1.51 -14.49 -7.95
CA ALA A 306 0.58 -13.93 -8.94
C ALA A 306 1.31 -13.47 -10.21
N GLY A 307 2.45 -12.77 -10.08
CA GLY A 307 3.26 -12.36 -11.23
C GLY A 307 3.87 -13.54 -12.01
N LEU A 308 4.29 -14.59 -11.30
CA LEU A 308 4.83 -15.81 -11.93
C LEU A 308 3.74 -16.61 -12.65
N ILE A 309 2.59 -16.85 -12.00
CA ILE A 309 1.49 -17.63 -12.58
C ILE A 309 0.87 -16.90 -13.77
N THR A 310 0.68 -15.58 -13.70
CA THR A 310 0.12 -14.82 -14.84
C THR A 310 1.07 -14.74 -16.02
N GLY A 311 2.39 -14.69 -15.80
CA GLY A 311 3.40 -14.87 -16.85
C GLY A 311 3.31 -16.24 -17.51
N ASN A 312 3.35 -17.31 -16.71
CA ASN A 312 3.20 -18.69 -17.20
C ASN A 312 1.89 -18.89 -17.99
N CYS A 313 0.78 -18.26 -17.58
CA CYS A 313 -0.49 -18.33 -18.31
C CYS A 313 -0.42 -17.68 -19.71
N ILE A 314 0.40 -16.65 -19.92
CA ILE A 314 0.65 -16.11 -21.26
C ILE A 314 1.45 -17.13 -22.08
N ASP A 315 2.55 -17.67 -21.52
CA ASP A 315 3.39 -18.65 -22.20
C ASP A 315 2.63 -19.92 -22.60
N TRP A 316 1.76 -20.43 -21.73
CA TRP A 316 0.88 -21.58 -22.00
C TRP A 316 -0.18 -21.31 -23.07
N MET A 317 -0.62 -20.05 -23.21
CA MET A 317 -1.53 -19.63 -24.29
C MET A 317 -0.78 -19.20 -25.57
N GLY A 318 0.55 -19.07 -25.50
CA GLY A 318 1.38 -18.64 -26.61
C GLY A 318 0.91 -17.33 -27.26
N GLY A 319 0.95 -17.28 -28.60
CA GLY A 319 0.67 -16.06 -29.36
C GLY A 319 -0.71 -15.43 -29.11
N VAL A 320 -1.75 -16.21 -28.78
CA VAL A 320 -3.08 -15.64 -28.46
C VAL A 320 -3.12 -15.02 -27.06
N GLY A 321 -2.35 -15.54 -26.10
CA GLY A 321 -2.21 -14.97 -24.75
C GLY A 321 -1.55 -13.59 -24.74
N TYR A 322 -0.79 -13.24 -25.77
CA TYR A 322 -0.20 -11.91 -25.96
C TYR A 322 -1.15 -10.88 -26.61
N THR A 323 -2.38 -11.28 -26.97
CA THR A 323 -3.38 -10.39 -27.59
C THR A 323 -4.42 -9.90 -26.58
N LYS A 324 -4.84 -8.63 -26.69
CA LYS A 324 -5.92 -8.03 -25.87
C LYS A 324 -7.30 -8.67 -26.08
N ASN A 325 -7.44 -9.61 -27.01
CA ASN A 325 -8.64 -10.42 -27.19
C ASN A 325 -8.83 -11.47 -26.07
N TYR A 326 -7.76 -11.78 -25.31
CA TYR A 326 -7.79 -12.70 -24.18
C TYR A 326 -7.35 -11.98 -22.89
N PRO A 327 -7.96 -12.26 -21.72
CA PRO A 327 -7.76 -11.45 -20.52
C PRO A 327 -6.42 -11.69 -19.79
N VAL A 328 -5.64 -12.72 -20.18
CA VAL A 328 -4.41 -13.09 -19.46
C VAL A 328 -3.33 -12.00 -19.50
N GLU A 329 -3.24 -11.22 -20.58
CA GLU A 329 -2.31 -10.08 -20.66
C GLU A 329 -2.64 -8.98 -19.63
N LYS A 330 -3.93 -8.75 -19.37
CA LYS A 330 -4.38 -7.82 -18.32
C LYS A 330 -4.02 -8.35 -16.94
N TYR A 331 -4.30 -9.61 -16.65
CA TYR A 331 -3.93 -10.20 -15.35
C TYR A 331 -2.42 -10.13 -15.09
N PHE A 332 -1.57 -10.30 -16.10
CA PHE A 332 -0.11 -10.14 -15.97
C PHE A 332 0.31 -8.70 -15.68
N ARG A 333 -0.25 -7.71 -16.39
CA ARG A 333 0.00 -6.29 -16.11
C ARG A 333 -0.46 -5.91 -14.71
N ASP A 334 -1.67 -6.29 -14.35
CA ASP A 334 -2.29 -5.97 -13.06
C ASP A 334 -1.53 -6.62 -11.90
N ALA A 335 -1.15 -7.91 -12.01
CA ALA A 335 -0.41 -8.62 -10.97
C ALA A 335 0.93 -7.95 -10.63
N LYS A 336 1.54 -7.23 -11.58
CA LYS A 336 2.86 -6.64 -11.36
C LYS A 336 2.89 -5.55 -10.27
N ILE A 337 1.81 -4.77 -10.10
CA ILE A 337 1.75 -3.69 -9.10
C ILE A 337 1.81 -4.22 -7.66
N GLY A 338 1.34 -5.45 -7.42
CA GLY A 338 1.35 -6.09 -6.11
C GLY A 338 2.74 -6.28 -5.51
N THR A 339 3.80 -6.27 -6.33
CA THR A 339 5.20 -6.33 -5.87
C THR A 339 5.77 -4.97 -5.43
N ILE A 340 4.99 -3.88 -5.60
CA ILE A 340 5.43 -2.49 -5.50
C ILE A 340 4.59 -1.69 -4.49
N TYR A 341 3.26 -1.72 -4.63
CA TYR A 341 2.37 -0.91 -3.81
C TYR A 341 2.28 -1.38 -2.35
N GLU A 342 1.68 -0.56 -1.49
CA GLU A 342 1.48 -0.83 -0.04
C GLU A 342 2.74 -1.20 0.77
N GLY A 343 3.92 -1.15 0.17
CA GLY A 343 5.18 -1.66 0.70
C GLY A 343 5.74 -2.75 -0.23
N THR A 344 6.79 -2.41 -0.99
CA THR A 344 7.45 -3.32 -1.94
C THR A 344 7.83 -4.65 -1.32
N SER A 345 8.04 -5.70 -2.12
CA SER A 345 8.46 -7.03 -1.61
C SER A 345 9.70 -6.97 -0.69
N ASN A 346 10.64 -6.04 -0.93
CA ASN A 346 11.80 -5.84 -0.06
C ASN A 346 11.41 -5.23 1.31
N MET A 347 10.41 -4.34 1.36
CA MET A 347 9.88 -3.84 2.63
C MET A 347 9.16 -4.94 3.41
N GLN A 348 8.47 -5.87 2.73
CA GLN A 348 7.89 -7.06 3.36
C GLN A 348 8.99 -7.94 3.99
N LEU A 349 10.05 -8.25 3.24
CA LEU A 349 11.20 -9.02 3.73
C LEU A 349 11.88 -8.33 4.92
N ASN A 350 12.08 -7.01 4.87
CA ASN A 350 12.63 -6.23 5.98
C ASN A 350 11.73 -6.27 7.23
N THR A 351 10.40 -6.32 7.07
CA THR A 351 9.45 -6.44 8.20
C THR A 351 9.44 -7.85 8.78
N ILE A 352 9.57 -8.89 7.95
CA ILE A 352 9.67 -10.29 8.39
C ILE A 352 11.00 -10.53 9.14
N ALA A 353 12.12 -10.09 8.56
CA ALA A 353 13.44 -10.22 9.17
C ALA A 353 13.50 -9.59 10.57
N LYS A 354 12.94 -8.38 10.73
CA LYS A 354 12.85 -7.68 12.04
C LYS A 354 11.96 -8.38 13.08
N ARG A 355 11.07 -9.30 12.68
CA ARG A 355 10.31 -10.13 13.63
C ARG A 355 11.13 -11.33 14.06
N ILE A 356 11.76 -12.03 13.10
CA ILE A 356 12.66 -13.16 13.37
C ILE A 356 13.82 -12.73 14.29
N ASP A 357 14.43 -11.57 14.03
CA ASP A 357 15.47 -10.89 14.83
C ASP A 357 14.98 -10.41 16.22
N SER A 358 13.70 -10.61 16.54
CA SER A 358 13.09 -10.36 17.86
C SER A 358 12.49 -11.62 18.51
N GLU A 359 12.52 -12.75 17.80
CA GLU A 359 11.97 -14.05 18.22
C GLU A 359 13.06 -15.08 18.54
N TYR A 360 14.31 -14.85 18.09
CA TYR A 360 15.47 -15.74 18.19
C TYR A 360 16.76 -14.98 18.51
#